data_AF-A0A7R9A0K9-F1
#
_entry.id   AF-A0A7R9A0K9-F1
#
_cell.length_a   1.000
_cell.length_b   1.000
_cell.length_c   1.000
_cell.angle_alpha   90.00
_cell.angle_beta   90.00
_cell.angle_gamma   90.00
#
_symmetry.space_group_name_H-M   'P 1'
#
loop_
_entity.id
_entity.type
_entity.pdbx_description
1 polymer ?
#
loop_
_entity_poly.entity_id
_entity_poly.type
_entity_poly.pdbx_seq_one_letter_code
_entity_poly.pdbx_strand_id
1 'polypeptide(L)'
;MATTYFKSPLGWIQATAGGLGVQSVRLVDESVVVPELKDTQHKILKQAVKELQAYFLDWSGAPEFHRKVWEKLVDIPYGRTTTYSAIAEELGDKKAVRAVGQANRNNPIAIIVPCHRVVAKSGKLQGYFYGLD
;
A
#
# COMPACT_ATOMS: atom_id res chain seq x y z
N MET A 1 7.83 7.45 30.02
CA MET A 1 7.24 7.33 28.68
C MET A 1 8.38 7.28 27.69
N ALA A 2 8.44 6.26 26.83
CA ALA A 2 9.48 6.14 25.82
C ALA A 2 8.98 6.73 24.50
N THR A 3 9.88 7.31 23.71
CA THR A 3 9.58 7.91 22.40
C THR A 3 10.60 7.43 21.39
N THR A 4 10.18 7.27 20.13
CA THR A 4 11.06 7.04 18.99
C THR A 4 10.51 7.73 17.75
N TYR A 5 11.37 7.93 16.76
CA TYR A 5 11.03 8.50 15.47
C TYR A 5 11.57 7.60 14.37
N PHE A 6 10.80 7.43 13.31
CA PHE A 6 11.22 6.65 12.14
C PHE A 6 10.62 7.23 10.86
N LYS A 7 11.30 6.98 9.75
CA LYS A 7 10.87 7.42 8.42
C LYS A 7 9.91 6.39 7.80
N SER A 8 8.85 6.88 7.17
CA SER A 8 7.86 6.10 6.44
C SER A 8 7.56 6.74 5.08
N PRO A 9 6.85 6.06 4.16
CA PRO A 9 6.38 6.67 2.91
C PRO A 9 5.47 7.89 3.12
N LEU A 10 4.84 8.04 4.30
CA LEU A 10 3.98 9.18 4.64
C LEU A 10 4.75 10.34 5.27
N GLY A 11 6.07 10.20 5.45
CA GLY A 11 6.91 11.16 6.17
C GLY A 11 7.43 10.61 7.50
N TRP A 12 7.92 11.51 8.35
CA TRP A 12 8.43 11.17 9.67
C TRP A 12 7.29 10.85 10.63
N ILE A 13 7.44 9.76 11.39
CA ILE A 13 6.48 9.31 12.38
C ILE A 13 7.12 9.34 13.76
N GLN A 14 6.44 9.95 14.74
CA GLN A 14 6.71 9.81 16.17
C GLN A 14 5.84 8.69 16.75
N ALA A 15 6.46 7.75 17.48
CA ALA A 15 5.75 6.76 18.27
C ALA A 15 6.12 6.87 19.76
N THR A 16 5.14 6.76 20.64
CA THR A 16 5.35 6.75 22.10
C THR A 16 4.79 5.48 22.73
N ALA A 17 5.39 5.05 23.85
CA ALA A 17 4.93 3.89 24.60
C ALA A 17 5.05 4.08 26.12
N GLY A 18 4.11 3.47 26.83
CA GLY A 18 4.13 3.28 28.29
C GLY A 18 4.55 1.85 28.65
N GLY A 19 4.33 1.47 29.92
CA GLY A 19 4.69 0.13 30.42
C GLY A 19 3.87 -1.02 29.81
N LEU A 20 2.69 -0.74 29.25
CA LEU A 20 1.77 -1.76 28.73
C LEU A 20 1.67 -1.79 27.19
N GLY A 21 2.11 -0.75 26.48
CA GLY A 21 1.90 -0.68 25.03
C GLY A 21 2.21 0.66 24.40
N VAL A 22 2.01 0.72 23.08
CA VAL A 22 2.06 1.95 22.28
C VAL A 22 0.92 2.89 22.73
N GLN A 23 1.24 4.16 22.95
CA GLN A 23 0.28 5.18 23.39
C GLN A 23 -0.03 6.21 22.30
N SER A 24 0.88 6.42 21.34
CA SER A 24 0.60 7.28 20.18
C SER A 24 1.46 6.92 18.98
N VAL A 25 0.94 7.16 17.78
CA VAL A 25 1.65 7.17 16.49
C VAL A 25 1.18 8.41 15.72
N ARG A 26 2.09 9.31 15.36
CA ARG A 26 1.77 10.61 14.76
C ARG A 26 2.74 10.97 13.64
N LEU A 27 2.24 11.56 12.56
CA LEU A 27 3.09 12.26 11.59
C LEU A 27 3.66 13.53 12.23
N VAL A 28 4.91 13.83 11.96
CA VAL A 28 5.62 15.00 12.49
C VAL A 28 6.50 15.63 11.42
N ASP A 29 6.73 16.94 11.53
CA ASP A 29 7.66 17.67 10.66
C ASP A 29 9.10 17.27 10.93
N GLU A 30 9.93 17.26 9.89
CA GLU A 30 11.35 16.88 9.97
C GLU A 30 12.14 17.78 10.93
N SER A 31 11.80 19.06 11.01
CA SER A 31 12.42 20.02 11.93
C SER A 31 12.28 19.65 13.41
N VAL A 32 11.25 18.87 13.77
CA VAL A 32 11.00 18.37 15.13
C VAL A 32 11.89 17.14 15.45
N VAL A 33 12.37 16.43 14.43
CA VAL A 33 13.02 15.12 14.57
C VAL A 33 14.54 15.20 14.68
N VAL A 34 15.17 16.17 13.99
CA VAL A 34 16.64 16.30 13.88
C VAL A 34 17.34 16.44 15.26
N PRO A 35 16.67 16.95 16.32
CA PRO A 35 17.08 16.93 17.72
C PRO A 35 17.80 15.69 18.26
N GLU A 36 17.10 14.56 18.13
CA GLU A 36 17.09 13.52 19.17
C GLU A 36 16.87 12.11 18.58
N LEU A 37 17.33 11.85 17.36
CA LEU A 37 17.30 10.51 16.78
C LEU A 37 18.25 9.57 17.53
N LYS A 38 17.74 8.94 18.60
CA LYS A 38 18.36 7.79 19.24
C LYS A 38 17.56 6.55 18.91
N ASP A 39 18.25 5.53 18.45
CA ASP A 39 17.66 4.21 18.21
C ASP A 39 17.11 3.67 19.54
N THR A 40 15.80 3.49 19.62
CA THR A 40 15.13 3.22 20.90
C THR A 40 15.47 1.81 21.38
N GLN A 41 15.90 1.66 22.63
CA GLN A 41 16.06 0.32 23.23
C GLN A 41 14.74 -0.23 23.81
N HIS A 42 13.65 0.53 23.71
CA HIS A 42 12.36 0.15 24.27
C HIS A 42 11.71 -0.96 23.43
N LYS A 43 11.58 -2.17 24.01
CA LYS A 43 11.10 -3.38 23.31
C LYS A 43 9.80 -3.19 22.54
N ILE A 44 8.81 -2.55 23.17
CA ILE A 44 7.50 -2.28 22.54
C ILE A 44 7.65 -1.38 21.31
N LEU A 45 8.49 -0.34 21.39
CA LEU A 45 8.65 0.59 20.28
C LEU A 45 9.46 -0.02 19.14
N LYS A 46 10.50 -0.82 19.45
CA LYS A 46 11.23 -1.59 18.43
C LYS A 46 10.30 -2.50 17.64
N GLN A 47 9.41 -3.22 18.33
CA GLN A 47 8.44 -4.09 17.68
C GLN A 47 7.41 -3.28 16.87
N ALA A 48 6.85 -2.22 17.44
CA ALA A 48 5.89 -1.36 16.74
C ALA A 48 6.49 -0.74 15.47
N VAL A 49 7.72 -0.23 15.50
CA VAL A 49 8.40 0.32 14.32
C VAL A 49 8.57 -0.75 13.23
N LYS A 50 9.00 -1.96 13.61
CA LYS A 50 9.15 -3.08 12.66
C LYS A 50 7.83 -3.41 11.98
N GLU A 51 6.74 -3.51 12.73
CA GLU A 51 5.41 -3.83 12.21
C GLU A 51 4.84 -2.71 11.33
N LEU A 52 4.97 -1.45 11.77
CA LEU A 52 4.50 -0.28 11.02
C LEU A 52 5.29 -0.10 9.71
N GLN A 53 6.60 -0.32 9.71
CA GLN A 53 7.40 -0.28 8.48
C GLN A 53 7.04 -1.42 7.52
N ALA A 54 6.76 -2.61 8.04
CA ALA A 54 6.37 -3.77 7.24
C ALA A 54 4.95 -3.64 6.64
N TYR A 55 4.12 -2.73 7.15
CA TYR A 55 2.76 -2.51 6.63
C TYR A 55 2.75 -1.88 5.24
N PHE A 56 3.73 -1.04 4.91
CA PHE A 56 3.74 -0.33 3.63
C PHE A 56 4.05 -1.27 2.46
N LEU A 57 3.30 -1.10 1.37
CA LEU A 57 3.48 -1.90 0.16
C LEU A 57 4.84 -1.58 -0.49
N ASP A 58 5.63 -2.63 -0.74
CA ASP A 58 6.91 -2.53 -1.43
C ASP A 58 6.77 -2.97 -2.89
N TRP A 59 6.96 -2.01 -3.80
CA TRP A 59 6.89 -2.22 -5.24
C TRP A 59 8.26 -2.38 -5.90
N SER A 60 9.36 -2.38 -5.13
CA SER A 60 10.73 -2.31 -5.66
C SER A 60 11.11 -3.46 -6.60
N GLY A 61 10.51 -4.64 -6.43
CA GLY A 61 10.70 -5.80 -7.31
C GLY A 61 9.78 -5.88 -8.52
N ALA A 62 8.90 -4.90 -8.73
CA ALA A 62 7.85 -4.96 -9.74
C ALA A 62 8.29 -4.35 -11.09
N PRO A 63 7.85 -4.91 -12.24
CA PRO A 63 7.94 -4.21 -13.52
C PRO A 63 7.21 -2.87 -13.45
N GLU A 64 7.77 -1.83 -14.08
CA GLU A 64 7.25 -0.46 -13.99
C GLU A 64 5.76 -0.37 -14.38
N PHE A 65 5.35 -1.05 -15.45
CA PHE A 65 3.95 -1.05 -15.88
C PHE A 65 3.04 -1.74 -14.85
N HIS A 66 3.49 -2.83 -14.23
CA HIS A 66 2.71 -3.52 -13.21
C HIS A 66 2.51 -2.64 -11.98
N ARG A 67 3.57 -1.98 -11.53
CA ARG A 67 3.50 -1.01 -10.44
C ARG A 67 2.45 0.07 -10.69
N LYS A 68 2.49 0.70 -11.88
CA LYS A 68 1.49 1.73 -12.27
C LYS A 68 0.06 1.21 -12.21
N VAL A 69 -0.17 -0.03 -12.69
CA VAL A 69 -1.49 -0.66 -12.59
C VAL A 69 -1.87 -0.90 -11.13
N TRP A 70 -0.98 -1.46 -10.32
CA TRP A 70 -1.27 -1.79 -8.92
C TRP A 70 -1.52 -0.55 -8.06
N GLU A 71 -0.80 0.55 -8.29
CA GLU A 71 -1.07 1.86 -7.68
C GLU A 71 -2.52 2.31 -7.97
N LYS A 72 -3.00 2.14 -9.21
CA LYS A 72 -4.41 2.40 -9.56
C LYS A 72 -5.40 1.44 -8.92
N LEU A 73 -5.01 0.19 -8.65
CA LEU A 73 -5.87 -0.74 -7.94
C LEU A 73 -6.14 -0.27 -6.52
N VAL A 74 -5.12 0.20 -5.80
CA VAL A 74 -5.26 0.62 -4.38
C VAL A 74 -6.21 1.82 -4.23
N ASP A 75 -6.34 2.66 -5.27
CA ASP A 75 -7.25 3.80 -5.31
C ASP A 75 -8.75 3.38 -5.40
N ILE A 76 -9.05 2.12 -5.74
CA ILE A 76 -10.44 1.66 -5.90
C ILE A 76 -11.09 1.51 -4.52
N PRO A 77 -12.15 2.30 -4.19
CA PRO A 77 -12.77 2.25 -2.87
C PRO A 77 -13.43 0.91 -2.55
N TYR A 78 -13.61 0.62 -1.26
CA TYR A 78 -14.40 -0.53 -0.82
C TYR A 78 -15.84 -0.45 -1.36
N GLY A 79 -16.37 -1.58 -1.81
CA GLY A 79 -17.72 -1.67 -2.38
C GLY A 79 -17.89 -1.05 -3.77
N ARG A 80 -16.79 -0.62 -4.42
CA ARG A 80 -16.80 -0.09 -5.78
C ARG A 80 -15.99 -0.99 -6.72
N THR A 81 -16.33 -0.93 -8.01
CA THR A 81 -15.64 -1.65 -9.08
C THR A 81 -15.23 -0.69 -10.18
N THR A 82 -14.17 -1.01 -10.91
CA THR A 82 -13.75 -0.33 -12.14
C THR A 82 -13.61 -1.34 -13.28
N THR A 83 -13.23 -0.87 -14.47
CA THR A 83 -13.00 -1.74 -15.64
C THR A 83 -11.55 -1.70 -16.09
N TYR A 84 -11.08 -2.78 -16.73
CA TYR A 84 -9.75 -2.80 -17.35
C TYR A 84 -9.53 -1.64 -18.33
N SER A 85 -10.56 -1.25 -19.07
CA SER A 85 -10.52 -0.11 -19.99
C SER A 85 -10.38 1.24 -19.28
N ALA A 86 -11.03 1.41 -18.13
CA ALA A 86 -10.93 2.64 -17.35
C ALA A 86 -9.51 2.84 -16.80
N ILE A 87 -8.91 1.79 -16.23
CA ILE A 87 -7.52 1.84 -15.76
C ILE A 87 -6.56 2.14 -16.93
N ALA A 88 -6.76 1.49 -18.09
CA ALA A 88 -5.94 1.76 -19.27
C ALA A 88 -6.03 3.24 -19.73
N GLU A 89 -7.22 3.83 -19.67
CA GLU A 89 -7.46 5.24 -19.96
C GLU A 89 -6.82 6.18 -18.93
N GLU A 90 -6.91 5.88 -17.64
CA GLU A 90 -6.24 6.63 -16.56
C GLU A 90 -4.72 6.60 -16.66
N LEU A 91 -4.16 5.52 -17.22
CA LEU A 91 -2.74 5.38 -17.51
C LEU A 91 -2.32 6.06 -18.82
N GLY A 92 -3.27 6.65 -19.56
CA GLY A 92 -3.02 7.38 -20.80
C GLY A 92 -2.91 6.52 -22.06
N ASP A 93 -3.16 5.21 -21.98
CA ASP A 93 -3.11 4.31 -23.14
C ASP A 93 -4.35 3.40 -23.21
N LYS A 94 -5.35 3.85 -23.99
CA LYS A 94 -6.58 3.09 -24.25
C LYS A 94 -6.35 1.73 -24.91
N LYS A 95 -5.18 1.49 -25.52
CA LYS A 95 -4.83 0.20 -26.16
C LYS A 95 -4.22 -0.79 -25.15
N ALA A 96 -3.83 -0.33 -23.97
CA ALA A 96 -3.17 -1.16 -22.95
C ALA A 96 -4.11 -2.10 -22.17
N VAL A 97 -5.41 -2.21 -22.52
CA VAL A 97 -6.40 -3.02 -21.78
C VAL A 97 -5.92 -4.45 -21.50
N ARG A 98 -5.32 -5.12 -22.48
CA ARG A 98 -4.80 -6.49 -22.31
C ARG A 98 -3.60 -6.52 -21.36
N ALA A 99 -2.70 -5.54 -21.45
CA ALA A 99 -1.56 -5.42 -20.55
C ALA A 99 -2.01 -5.15 -19.10
N VAL A 100 -3.03 -4.29 -18.92
CA VAL A 100 -3.67 -4.07 -17.61
C VAL A 100 -4.25 -5.38 -17.06
N GLY A 101 -4.91 -6.18 -17.89
CA GLY A 101 -5.41 -7.50 -17.50
C GLY A 101 -4.30 -8.43 -17.00
N GLN A 102 -3.16 -8.46 -17.70
CA GLN A 102 -1.99 -9.25 -17.27
C GLN A 102 -1.41 -8.74 -15.95
N ALA A 103 -1.24 -7.42 -15.80
CA ALA A 103 -0.75 -6.82 -14.56
C ALA A 103 -1.71 -7.09 -13.38
N ASN A 104 -3.02 -7.01 -13.59
CA ASN A 104 -4.05 -7.31 -12.59
C ASN A 104 -4.00 -8.78 -12.14
N ARG A 105 -3.82 -9.71 -13.09
CA ARG A 105 -3.65 -11.15 -12.80
C ARG A 105 -2.40 -11.44 -11.97
N ASN A 106 -1.31 -10.71 -12.25
CA ASN A 106 -0.01 -10.92 -11.61
C ASN A 106 0.18 -10.13 -10.31
N ASN A 107 -0.89 -9.61 -9.71
CA ASN A 107 -0.82 -8.96 -8.39
C ASN A 107 -0.38 -9.98 -7.31
N PRO A 108 0.77 -9.79 -6.65
CA PRO A 108 1.26 -10.73 -5.63
C PRO A 108 0.62 -10.51 -4.25
N ILE A 109 -0.10 -9.41 -4.03
CA ILE A 109 -0.67 -9.02 -2.73
C ILE A 109 -2.19 -8.96 -2.84
N ALA A 110 -2.80 -10.14 -2.95
CA ALA A 110 -4.25 -10.27 -3.08
C ALA A 110 -5.00 -9.58 -1.93
N ILE A 111 -6.24 -9.16 -2.20
CA ILE A 111 -7.17 -8.52 -1.26
C ILE A 111 -6.72 -7.09 -0.86
N ILE A 112 -5.50 -6.94 -0.32
CA ILE A 112 -4.92 -5.64 0.07
C ILE A 112 -4.77 -4.75 -1.15
N VAL A 113 -4.16 -5.28 -2.22
CA VAL A 113 -4.21 -4.67 -3.55
C VAL A 113 -5.44 -5.26 -4.25
N PRO A 114 -6.51 -4.48 -4.47
CA PRO A 114 -7.83 -5.03 -4.69
C PRO A 114 -8.08 -5.39 -6.17
N CYS A 115 -7.29 -6.31 -6.72
CA CYS A 115 -7.43 -6.80 -8.10
C CYS A 115 -8.77 -7.49 -8.41
N HIS A 116 -9.52 -7.90 -7.39
CA HIS A 116 -10.88 -8.45 -7.48
C HIS A 116 -11.94 -7.39 -7.81
N ARG A 117 -11.60 -6.09 -7.75
CA ARG A 117 -12.53 -4.98 -8.03
C ARG A 117 -12.49 -4.52 -9.48
N VAL A 118 -11.73 -5.19 -10.34
CA VAL A 118 -11.65 -4.88 -11.77
C VAL A 118 -12.46 -5.90 -12.56
N VAL A 119 -13.42 -5.41 -13.35
CA VAL A 119 -14.32 -6.25 -14.13
C VAL A 119 -14.24 -5.95 -15.63
N ALA A 120 -14.78 -6.86 -16.45
CA ALA A 120 -14.95 -6.59 -17.87
C ALA A 120 -15.97 -5.45 -18.08
N LYS A 121 -15.84 -4.69 -19.18
CA LYS A 121 -16.80 -3.62 -19.53
C LYS A 121 -18.24 -4.12 -19.69
N SER A 122 -18.41 -5.41 -19.98
CA SER A 122 -19.71 -6.08 -20.03
C SER A 122 -20.36 -6.29 -18.66
N GLY A 123 -19.67 -5.97 -17.56
CA GLY A 123 -20.11 -6.25 -16.18
C GLY A 123 -19.92 -7.71 -15.75
N LYS A 124 -19.43 -8.59 -16.63
CA LYS A 124 -19.15 -9.98 -16.28
C LYS A 124 -17.87 -10.08 -15.43
N LEU A 125 -17.91 -10.92 -14.40
CA LEU A 125 -16.72 -11.33 -13.67
C LEU A 125 -15.86 -12.19 -14.60
N GLN A 126 -14.63 -11.77 -14.81
CA GLN A 126 -13.65 -12.45 -15.65
C GLN A 126 -12.26 -12.17 -15.07
N GLY A 127 -11.32 -13.10 -15.26
CA GLY A 127 -9.91 -12.84 -14.99
C GLY A 127 -9.49 -12.64 -13.53
N TYR A 128 -10.32 -13.04 -12.54
CA TYR A 128 -9.85 -13.09 -11.15
C TYR A 128 -8.96 -14.32 -10.95
N PHE A 129 -7.73 -14.09 -10.49
CA PHE A 129 -6.72 -15.15 -10.38
C PHE A 129 -7.08 -16.21 -9.34
N TYR A 130 -7.73 -15.82 -8.24
CA TYR A 130 -8.06 -16.72 -7.14
C TYR A 130 -9.42 -17.41 -7.27
N GLY A 131 -10.03 -17.36 -8.45
CA GLY A 131 -11.22 -18.15 -8.78
C GLY A 131 -12.38 -17.33 -9.37
N LEU A 132 -13.20 -17.98 -10.17
CA LEU A 132 -14.53 -17.49 -10.59
C LEU A 132 -15.60 -18.59 -10.39
N ASP A 133 -15.16 -19.69 -9.76
CA ASP A 133 -15.89 -20.94 -9.59
C ASP A 133 -16.54 -21.01 -8.20
#